data_AF-A0A8J8E5N0-F1
#
_entry.id   AF-A0A8J8E5N0-F1
#
_cell.length_a   1.000
_cell.length_b   1.000
_cell.length_c   1.000
_cell.angle_alpha   90.00
_cell.angle_beta   90.00
_cell.angle_gamma   90.00
#
_symmetry.space_group_name_H-M   'P 1'
#
loop_
_entity.id
_entity.type
_entity.pdbx_description
1 polymer ?
#
loop_
_entity_poly.entity_id
_entity_poly.type
_entity_poly.pdbx_seq_one_letter_code
_entity_poly.pdbx_strand_id
1 'polypeptide(L)'
;MLEFAVWTLSIVIGIAILVLAGDKLSDKIIEVARKAGISPLVISIVLVSLSTTLPEITTSALASYQGVNGIALGNALGSIFANIALILGLASMIRPLKAGKSAYENSLVMLASLVFLILLSLDGTLSRLDGLLLLLAYAIYLRWLLKKHARSEVDWEPSGNVTALDYVLLIVLGLFLVGGAEAVVFGGKNIAQALGISDFVIGATVVAIGTSLPEMTNALYGAIRERGSISVGNIIGANIMNALVVLGIASVIRPIQTGASVLTILLVLFAMIPMIVSLKRTGGIDRRVGAYFLVLYAVYLVLIFSGVEL
;
A
#
# COMPACT_ATOMS: atom_id res chain seq x y z
N MET A 1 -24.94 -11.68 -17.77
CA MET A 1 -24.51 -12.64 -16.72
C MET A 1 -23.14 -13.24 -17.00
N LEU A 2 -22.88 -13.79 -18.19
CA LEU A 2 -21.56 -14.35 -18.54
C LEU A 2 -20.43 -13.30 -18.48
N GLU A 3 -20.65 -12.10 -19.05
CA GLU A 3 -19.64 -11.02 -19.03
C GLU A 3 -19.28 -10.58 -17.61
N PHE A 4 -20.28 -10.40 -16.73
CA PHE A 4 -20.06 -10.04 -15.34
C PHE A 4 -19.23 -11.09 -14.58
N ALA A 5 -19.50 -12.37 -14.84
CA ALA A 5 -18.70 -13.47 -14.29
C ALA A 5 -17.25 -13.43 -14.80
N VAL A 6 -17.04 -13.14 -16.09
CA VAL A 6 -15.68 -12.98 -16.67
C VAL A 6 -14.95 -11.85 -15.98
N TRP A 7 -15.56 -10.67 -15.81
CA TRP A 7 -14.89 -9.53 -15.15
C TRP A 7 -14.55 -9.82 -13.69
N THR A 8 -15.47 -10.46 -12.96
CA THR A 8 -15.23 -10.84 -11.57
C THR A 8 -14.10 -11.87 -11.47
N LEU A 9 -14.09 -12.86 -12.36
CA LEU A 9 -13.03 -13.85 -12.43
C LEU A 9 -11.68 -13.22 -12.80
N SER A 10 -11.67 -12.24 -13.71
CA SER A 10 -10.46 -11.47 -14.03
C SER A 10 -9.89 -10.74 -12.82
N ILE A 11 -10.73 -10.12 -11.97
CA ILE A 11 -10.27 -9.50 -10.73
C ILE A 11 -9.69 -10.55 -9.78
N VAL A 12 -10.41 -11.65 -9.54
CA VAL A 12 -9.98 -12.69 -8.58
C VAL A 12 -8.67 -13.34 -9.03
N ILE A 13 -8.57 -13.74 -10.30
CA ILE A 13 -7.35 -14.32 -10.86
C ILE A 13 -6.23 -13.28 -10.88
N GLY A 14 -6.53 -12.04 -11.26
CA GLY A 14 -5.56 -10.95 -11.29
C GLY A 14 -4.96 -10.68 -9.91
N ILE A 15 -5.78 -10.59 -8.87
CA ILE A 15 -5.33 -10.45 -7.47
C ILE A 15 -4.49 -11.66 -7.06
N ALA A 16 -4.94 -12.89 -7.37
CA ALA A 16 -4.16 -14.09 -7.05
C ALA A 16 -2.77 -14.06 -7.72
N ILE A 17 -2.69 -13.65 -8.98
CA ILE A 17 -1.42 -13.46 -9.69
C ILE A 17 -0.58 -12.36 -9.03
N LEU A 18 -1.17 -11.20 -8.71
CA LEU A 18 -0.47 -10.09 -8.07
C LEU A 18 0.17 -10.51 -6.74
N VAL A 19 -0.58 -11.21 -5.90
CA VAL A 19 -0.08 -11.70 -4.60
C VAL A 19 1.03 -12.73 -4.80
N LEU A 20 0.81 -13.75 -5.63
CA LEU A 20 1.76 -14.85 -5.82
C LEU A 20 3.03 -14.41 -6.56
N ALA A 21 2.89 -13.59 -7.60
CA ALA A 21 4.01 -13.04 -8.35
C ALA A 21 4.74 -11.97 -7.54
N GLY A 22 4.01 -11.11 -6.82
CA GLY A 22 4.57 -10.10 -5.93
C GLY A 22 5.43 -10.72 -4.84
N ASP A 23 4.94 -11.75 -4.15
CA ASP A 23 5.69 -12.47 -3.10
C ASP A 23 6.97 -13.11 -3.65
N LYS A 24 6.88 -13.87 -4.75
CA LYS A 24 8.05 -14.49 -5.39
C LYS A 24 9.04 -13.46 -5.93
N LEU A 25 8.54 -12.37 -6.50
CA LEU A 25 9.37 -11.28 -7.01
C LEU A 25 10.09 -10.57 -5.88
N SER A 26 9.41 -10.37 -4.74
CA SER A 26 9.97 -9.79 -3.52
C SER A 26 11.16 -10.61 -3.02
N ASP A 27 10.98 -11.92 -2.86
CA ASP A 27 12.04 -12.84 -2.46
C ASP A 27 13.22 -12.78 -3.43
N LYS A 28 12.94 -12.73 -4.73
CA LYS A 28 13.98 -12.68 -5.76
C LYS A 28 14.74 -11.35 -5.76
N ILE A 29 14.05 -10.23 -5.59
CA ILE A 29 14.67 -8.90 -5.45
C ILE A 29 15.62 -8.88 -4.26
N ILE A 30 15.19 -9.42 -3.12
CA ILE A 30 16.01 -9.49 -1.90
C ILE A 30 17.23 -10.39 -2.12
N GLU A 31 17.05 -11.56 -2.73
CA GLU A 31 18.15 -12.48 -3.04
C GLU A 31 19.19 -11.83 -3.97
N VAL A 32 18.74 -11.19 -5.05
CA VAL A 32 19.61 -10.51 -6.01
C VAL A 32 20.33 -9.33 -5.37
N ALA A 33 19.65 -8.57 -4.51
CA ALA A 33 20.28 -7.47 -3.78
C ALA A 33 21.41 -7.94 -2.85
N ARG A 34 21.24 -9.08 -2.14
CA ARG A 34 22.31 -9.66 -1.31
C ARG A 34 23.52 -10.10 -2.15
N LYS A 35 23.28 -10.72 -3.30
CA LYS A 35 24.32 -11.09 -4.27
C LYS A 35 25.02 -9.85 -4.86
N ALA A 36 24.28 -8.77 -5.09
CA ALA A 36 24.80 -7.54 -5.67
C ALA A 36 25.58 -6.64 -4.68
N GLY A 37 25.78 -7.06 -3.43
CA GLY A 37 26.51 -6.24 -2.47
C GLY A 37 25.67 -5.11 -1.85
N ILE A 38 24.34 -5.21 -1.85
CA ILE A 38 23.46 -4.24 -1.17
C ILE A 38 23.35 -4.57 0.32
N SER A 39 23.58 -3.58 1.19
CA SER A 39 23.65 -3.82 2.64
C SER A 39 22.34 -4.37 3.22
N PRO A 40 22.40 -5.28 4.22
CA PRO A 40 21.21 -5.82 4.88
C PRO A 40 20.27 -4.74 5.41
N LEU A 41 20.83 -3.59 5.80
CA LEU A 41 20.08 -2.42 6.23
C LEU A 41 19.20 -1.86 5.10
N VAL A 42 19.78 -1.62 3.92
CA VAL A 42 19.05 -1.14 2.75
C VAL A 42 18.00 -2.16 2.32
N ILE A 43 18.34 -3.45 2.35
CA ILE A 43 17.39 -4.52 2.04
C ILE A 43 16.20 -4.48 3.01
N SER A 44 16.46 -4.44 4.32
CA SER A 44 15.42 -4.48 5.35
C SER A 44 14.50 -3.25 5.35
N ILE A 45 15.05 -2.07 5.05
CA ILE A 45 14.29 -0.82 5.13
C ILE A 45 13.62 -0.50 3.79
N VAL A 46 14.39 -0.58 2.71
CA VAL A 46 13.98 -0.13 1.38
C VAL A 46 13.31 -1.25 0.61
N LEU A 47 14.02 -2.37 0.43
CA LEU A 47 13.55 -3.41 -0.48
C LEU A 47 12.35 -4.14 0.10
N VAL A 48 12.33 -4.47 1.39
CA VAL A 48 11.17 -5.15 2.00
C VAL A 48 9.89 -4.31 1.87
N SER A 49 9.95 -3.02 2.21
CA SER A 49 8.78 -2.12 2.12
C SER A 49 8.32 -1.91 0.68
N LEU A 50 9.27 -1.70 -0.24
CA LEU A 50 8.97 -1.57 -1.68
C LEU A 50 8.36 -2.84 -2.24
N SER A 51 8.88 -3.98 -1.81
CA SER A 51 8.49 -5.31 -2.28
C SER A 51 7.03 -5.65 -1.95
N THR A 52 6.59 -5.41 -0.72
CA THR A 52 5.17 -5.66 -0.37
C THR A 52 4.22 -4.72 -1.08
N THR A 53 4.68 -3.49 -1.41
CA THR A 53 3.89 -2.47 -2.12
C THR A 53 3.95 -2.62 -3.65
N LEU A 54 4.62 -3.65 -4.20
CA LEU A 54 4.71 -3.86 -5.65
C LEU A 54 3.33 -4.07 -6.32
N PRO A 55 2.38 -4.82 -5.74
CA PRO A 55 1.03 -4.94 -6.29
C PRO A 55 0.33 -3.59 -6.45
N GLU A 56 0.42 -2.72 -5.44
CA GLU A 56 -0.19 -1.39 -5.44
C GLU A 56 0.48 -0.48 -6.46
N ILE A 57 1.82 -0.43 -6.48
CA ILE A 57 2.58 0.36 -7.46
C ILE A 57 2.19 -0.04 -8.88
N THR A 58 2.21 -1.35 -9.17
CA THR A 58 1.97 -1.86 -10.52
C THR A 58 0.53 -1.63 -10.95
N THR A 59 -0.44 -1.88 -10.06
CA THR A 59 -1.87 -1.70 -10.37
C THR A 59 -2.22 -0.23 -10.57
N SER A 60 -1.76 0.68 -9.70
CA SER A 60 -2.06 2.11 -9.86
C SER A 60 -1.30 2.73 -11.04
N ALA A 61 -0.06 2.32 -11.29
CA ALA A 61 0.70 2.78 -12.46
C ALA A 61 0.03 2.35 -13.76
N LEU A 62 -0.39 1.07 -13.86
CA LEU A 62 -1.06 0.55 -15.05
C LEU A 62 -2.45 1.19 -15.23
N ALA A 63 -3.22 1.35 -14.16
CA ALA A 63 -4.51 2.03 -14.22
C ALA A 63 -4.36 3.48 -14.72
N SER A 64 -3.35 4.21 -14.24
CA SER A 64 -3.05 5.57 -14.70
C SER A 64 -2.62 5.59 -16.18
N TYR A 65 -1.77 4.65 -16.59
CA TYR A 65 -1.34 4.49 -17.98
C TYR A 65 -2.52 4.23 -18.92
N GLN A 66 -3.47 3.39 -18.51
CA GLN A 66 -4.70 3.09 -19.24
C GLN A 66 -5.76 4.21 -19.16
N GLY A 67 -5.51 5.27 -18.38
CA GLY A 67 -6.44 6.40 -18.21
C GLY A 67 -7.60 6.15 -17.26
N VAL A 68 -7.54 5.08 -16.46
CA VAL A 68 -8.55 4.71 -15.46
C VAL A 68 -8.11 5.24 -14.09
N ASN A 69 -7.93 6.56 -14.01
CA ASN A 69 -7.31 7.22 -12.86
C ASN A 69 -8.09 7.05 -11.54
N GLY A 70 -9.40 6.80 -11.63
CA GLY A 70 -10.23 6.47 -10.46
C GLY A 70 -9.74 5.22 -9.75
N ILE A 71 -9.40 4.15 -10.49
CA ILE A 71 -8.82 2.93 -9.90
C ILE A 71 -7.44 3.23 -9.30
N ALA A 72 -6.60 4.03 -9.96
CA ALA A 72 -5.27 4.36 -9.45
C ALA A 72 -5.31 5.08 -8.10
N LEU A 73 -6.17 6.12 -7.99
CA LEU A 73 -6.39 6.90 -6.78
C LEU A 73 -7.07 6.05 -5.70
N GLY A 74 -8.11 5.30 -6.08
CA GLY A 74 -8.86 4.43 -5.20
C GLY A 74 -7.98 3.36 -4.60
N ASN A 75 -7.20 2.64 -5.39
CA ASN A 75 -6.27 1.61 -4.92
C ASN A 75 -5.32 2.17 -3.87
N ALA A 76 -4.64 3.29 -4.13
CA ALA A 76 -3.68 3.84 -3.18
C ALA A 76 -4.31 4.32 -1.86
N LEU A 77 -5.39 5.12 -1.92
CA LEU A 77 -6.03 5.66 -0.71
C LEU A 77 -6.85 4.60 0.04
N GLY A 78 -7.52 3.72 -0.71
CA GLY A 78 -8.22 2.56 -0.18
C GLY A 78 -7.27 1.61 0.52
N SER A 79 -6.07 1.36 -0.02
CA SER A 79 -5.06 0.54 0.64
C SER A 79 -4.57 1.20 1.93
N ILE A 80 -4.35 2.52 1.95
CA ILE A 80 -4.01 3.24 3.20
C ILE A 80 -5.09 3.02 4.26
N PHE A 81 -6.36 3.18 3.87
CA PHE A 81 -7.46 3.03 4.79
C PHE A 81 -7.67 1.58 5.24
N ALA A 82 -7.64 0.61 4.32
CA ALA A 82 -7.74 -0.81 4.62
C ALA A 82 -6.60 -1.27 5.53
N ASN A 83 -5.38 -0.80 5.29
CA ASN A 83 -4.22 -1.11 6.11
C ASN A 83 -4.43 -0.68 7.58
N ILE A 84 -4.96 0.52 7.82
CA ILE A 84 -5.25 0.98 9.20
C ILE A 84 -6.51 0.30 9.74
N ALA A 85 -7.62 0.45 9.05
CA ALA A 85 -8.94 0.17 9.59
C ALA A 85 -9.28 -1.33 9.57
N LEU A 86 -8.92 -2.03 8.49
CA LEU A 86 -9.16 -3.46 8.34
C LEU A 86 -8.01 -4.30 8.90
N ILE A 87 -6.78 -4.09 8.42
CA ILE A 87 -5.66 -4.99 8.72
C ILE A 87 -5.19 -4.84 10.17
N LEU A 88 -4.85 -3.62 10.62
CA LEU A 88 -4.51 -3.41 12.04
C LEU A 88 -5.70 -3.70 12.95
N GLY A 89 -6.93 -3.41 12.50
CA GLY A 89 -8.17 -3.77 13.19
C GLY A 89 -8.24 -5.28 13.48
N LEU A 90 -8.18 -6.11 12.44
CA LEU A 90 -8.24 -7.57 12.56
C LEU A 90 -7.06 -8.12 13.37
N ALA A 91 -5.83 -7.66 13.08
CA ALA A 91 -4.63 -8.15 13.76
C ALA A 91 -4.66 -7.82 15.26
N SER A 92 -5.09 -6.62 15.65
CA SER A 92 -5.21 -6.21 17.06
C SER A 92 -6.32 -6.95 17.80
N MET A 93 -7.40 -7.35 17.10
CA MET A 93 -8.45 -8.20 17.66
C MET A 93 -7.95 -9.60 18.00
N ILE A 94 -7.13 -10.21 17.14
CA ILE A 94 -6.44 -11.47 17.45
C ILE A 94 -5.58 -11.27 18.70
N ARG A 95 -4.68 -10.29 18.67
CA ARG A 95 -3.77 -9.99 19.78
C ARG A 95 -3.40 -8.51 19.82
N PRO A 96 -3.36 -7.86 20.99
CA PRO A 96 -2.83 -6.51 21.12
C PRO A 96 -1.44 -6.38 20.49
N LEU A 97 -1.31 -5.43 19.56
CA LEU A 97 -0.09 -5.24 18.79
C LEU A 97 0.87 -4.35 19.58
N LYS A 98 2.13 -4.78 19.70
CA LYS A 98 3.18 -3.97 20.31
C LYS A 98 3.95 -3.27 19.19
N ALA A 99 4.24 -2.00 19.37
CA ALA A 99 4.96 -1.21 18.39
C ALA A 99 6.16 -0.52 19.08
N GLY A 100 7.31 -0.51 18.41
CA GLY A 100 8.47 0.23 18.92
C GLY A 100 8.24 1.74 18.89
N LYS A 101 9.08 2.50 19.61
CA LYS A 101 9.05 3.98 19.59
C LYS A 101 9.09 4.58 18.17
N SER A 102 9.79 3.91 17.25
CA SER A 102 9.86 4.33 15.84
C SER A 102 8.50 4.28 15.13
N ALA A 103 7.53 3.48 15.58
CA ALA A 103 6.21 3.44 14.97
C ALA A 103 5.42 4.73 15.22
N TYR A 104 5.50 5.29 16.44
CA TYR A 104 4.91 6.60 16.73
C TYR A 104 5.54 7.69 15.84
N GLU A 105 6.87 7.74 15.76
CA GLU A 105 7.57 8.72 14.92
C GLU A 105 7.19 8.59 13.45
N ASN A 106 7.15 7.36 12.92
CA ASN A 106 6.73 7.11 11.54
C ASN A 106 5.23 7.41 11.30
N SER A 107 4.37 7.25 12.31
CA SER A 107 2.94 7.62 12.18
C SER A 107 2.75 9.14 12.00
N LEU A 108 3.65 9.96 12.57
CA LEU A 108 3.67 11.40 12.33
C LEU A 108 4.17 11.73 10.93
N VAL A 109 5.16 10.98 10.43
CA VAL A 109 5.61 11.11 9.03
C VAL A 109 4.48 10.75 8.07
N MET A 110 3.77 9.65 8.33
CA MET A 110 2.58 9.26 7.56
C MET A 110 1.52 10.37 7.57
N LEU A 111 1.27 11.01 8.71
CA LEU A 111 0.32 12.12 8.79
C LEU A 111 0.81 13.30 7.94
N ALA A 112 2.10 13.63 8.03
CA ALA A 112 2.70 14.69 7.22
C ALA A 112 2.64 14.37 5.72
N SER A 113 2.84 13.11 5.32
CA SER A 113 2.70 12.66 3.93
C SER A 113 1.28 12.84 3.40
N LEU A 114 0.27 12.49 4.21
CA LEU A 114 -1.13 12.71 3.84
C LEU A 114 -1.52 14.18 3.81
N VAL A 115 -1.08 14.98 4.78
CA VAL A 115 -1.29 16.43 4.76
C VAL A 115 -0.64 17.05 3.53
N PHE A 116 0.60 16.64 3.20
CA PHE A 116 1.29 17.12 2.01
C PHE A 116 0.54 16.74 0.72
N LEU A 117 0.06 15.49 0.62
CA LEU A 117 -0.80 15.06 -0.48
C LEU A 117 -2.06 15.93 -0.60
N ILE A 118 -2.75 16.20 0.51
CA ILE A 118 -3.94 17.06 0.54
C ILE A 118 -3.62 18.45 0.01
N LEU A 119 -2.52 19.06 0.49
CA LEU A 119 -2.08 20.39 0.07
C LEU A 119 -1.80 20.47 -1.44
N LEU A 120 -1.19 19.44 -2.02
CA LEU A 120 -0.95 19.37 -3.46
C LEU A 120 -2.25 19.19 -4.25
N SER A 121 -3.25 18.53 -3.66
CA SER A 121 -4.54 18.25 -4.31
C SER A 121 -5.63 19.31 -4.12
N LEU A 122 -5.31 20.48 -3.53
CA LEU A 122 -6.30 21.51 -3.20
C LEU A 122 -7.00 22.11 -4.42
N ASP A 123 -6.36 22.08 -5.59
CA ASP A 123 -6.96 22.50 -6.85
C ASP A 123 -7.89 21.44 -7.47
N GLY A 124 -8.10 20.31 -6.77
CA GLY A 124 -8.91 19.19 -7.22
C GLY A 124 -8.17 18.21 -8.13
N THR A 125 -6.87 18.40 -8.35
CA THR A 125 -6.04 17.55 -9.20
C THR A 125 -4.67 17.24 -8.59
N LEU A 126 -4.12 16.08 -8.90
CA LEU A 126 -2.71 15.78 -8.71
C LEU A 126 -2.04 15.83 -10.08
N SER A 127 -1.28 16.89 -10.31
CA SER A 127 -0.54 17.07 -11.56
C SER A 127 0.70 16.18 -11.62
N ARG A 128 1.36 16.17 -12.79
CA ARG A 128 2.66 15.50 -12.93
C ARG A 128 3.73 16.09 -12.02
N LEU A 129 3.68 17.41 -11.81
CA LEU A 129 4.62 18.09 -10.92
C LEU A 129 4.39 17.66 -9.47
N ASP A 130 3.13 17.57 -9.05
CA ASP A 130 2.77 17.08 -7.71
C ASP A 130 3.25 15.65 -7.51
N GLY A 131 3.10 14.80 -8.53
CA GLY A 131 3.66 13.45 -8.54
C GLY A 131 5.18 13.43 -8.32
N LEU A 132 5.93 14.30 -9.01
CA LEU A 132 7.38 14.44 -8.80
C LEU A 132 7.72 14.95 -7.38
N LEU A 133 6.94 15.88 -6.85
CA LEU A 133 7.11 16.41 -5.49
C LEU A 133 6.86 15.33 -4.42
N LEU A 134 5.86 14.47 -4.61
CA LEU A 134 5.59 13.32 -3.74
C LEU A 134 6.76 12.32 -3.76
N LEU A 135 7.28 12.00 -4.95
CA LEU A 135 8.45 11.13 -5.09
C LEU A 135 9.72 11.74 -4.46
N LEU A 136 9.91 13.04 -4.62
CA LEU A 136 11.00 13.77 -3.97
C LEU A 136 10.87 13.74 -2.45
N ALA A 137 9.66 13.93 -1.92
CA ALA A 137 9.39 13.82 -0.49
C ALA A 137 9.72 12.42 0.05
N TYR A 138 9.38 11.36 -0.70
CA TYR A 138 9.76 9.99 -0.33
C TYR A 138 11.28 9.79 -0.37
N ALA A 139 11.98 10.31 -1.39
CA ALA A 139 13.44 10.23 -1.47
C ALA A 139 14.13 10.93 -0.28
N ILE A 140 13.60 12.07 0.17
CA ILE A 140 14.07 12.79 1.36
C ILE A 140 13.83 11.95 2.63
N TYR A 141 12.62 11.40 2.78
CA TYR A 141 12.27 10.51 3.90
C TYR A 141 13.20 9.28 3.94
N LEU A 142 13.43 8.63 2.80
CA LEU A 142 14.29 7.46 2.68
C LEU A 142 15.73 7.78 3.08
N ARG A 143 16.27 8.90 2.61
CA ARG A 143 17.62 9.36 2.99
C ARG A 143 17.72 9.60 4.49
N TRP A 144 16.70 10.20 5.11
CA TRP A 144 16.65 10.39 6.56
C TRP A 144 16.61 9.05 7.30
N LEU A 145 15.79 8.10 6.82
CA LEU A 145 15.61 6.79 7.44
C LEU A 145 16.89 5.94 7.39
N LEU A 146 17.59 5.95 6.25
CA LEU A 146 18.88 5.29 6.07
C LEU A 146 19.95 5.89 6.99
N LYS A 147 20.08 7.22 7.05
CA LYS A 147 21.03 7.89 7.96
C LYS A 147 20.78 7.57 9.43
N LYS A 148 19.50 7.48 9.82
CA LYS A 148 19.10 7.17 11.19
C LYS A 148 19.55 5.77 11.63
N HIS A 149 19.58 4.80 10.71
CA HIS A 149 19.90 3.41 11.02
C HIS A 149 21.28 2.95 10.50
N ALA A 150 22.02 3.81 9.79
CA ALA A 150 23.36 3.51 9.27
C ALA A 150 24.38 3.10 10.35
N ARG A 151 24.18 3.50 11.61
CA ARG A 151 25.06 3.12 12.74
C ARG A 151 24.89 1.66 13.19
N SER A 152 23.96 0.92 12.59
CA SER A 152 23.66 -0.48 12.90
C SER A 152 24.22 -1.46 11.85
N GLU A 153 25.03 -0.99 10.91
CA GLU A 153 25.66 -1.86 9.92
C GLU A 153 26.73 -2.73 10.58
N VAL A 154 26.51 -4.04 10.53
CA VAL A 154 27.50 -5.06 10.84
C VAL A 154 28.28 -5.34 9.55
N ASP A 155 29.59 -5.60 9.66
CA ASP A 155 30.38 -6.08 8.53
C ASP A 155 29.71 -7.30 7.91
N TRP A 156 29.52 -7.25 6.59
CA TRP A 156 28.81 -8.28 5.86
C TRP A 156 29.44 -8.45 4.48
N GLU A 157 29.37 -9.66 3.95
CA GLU A 157 29.89 -9.98 2.63
C GLU A 157 28.77 -10.38 1.67
N PRO A 158 28.88 -10.03 0.37
CA PRO A 158 27.96 -10.47 -0.65
C PRO A 158 27.71 -11.98 -0.59
N SER A 159 26.46 -12.42 -0.72
CA SER A 159 26.10 -13.85 -0.59
C SER A 159 26.46 -14.70 -1.82
N GLY A 160 27.13 -14.12 -2.82
CA GLY A 160 27.49 -14.75 -4.08
C GLY A 160 27.34 -13.79 -5.26
N ASN A 161 27.49 -14.29 -6.49
CA ASN A 161 27.36 -13.49 -7.70
C ASN A 161 25.93 -13.52 -8.26
N VAL A 162 25.50 -12.42 -8.87
CA VAL A 162 24.26 -12.37 -9.64
C VAL A 162 24.45 -13.13 -10.95
N THR A 163 23.49 -13.98 -11.30
CA THR A 163 23.53 -14.84 -12.48
C THR A 163 22.55 -14.35 -13.56
N ALA A 164 22.72 -14.79 -14.81
CA ALA A 164 21.77 -14.49 -15.88
C ALA A 164 20.35 -15.00 -15.57
N LEU A 165 20.26 -16.17 -14.92
CA LEU A 165 18.98 -16.76 -14.49
C LEU A 165 18.25 -15.85 -13.50
N ASP A 166 18.98 -15.15 -12.63
CA ASP A 166 18.38 -14.22 -11.68
C ASP A 166 17.62 -13.09 -12.40
N TYR A 167 18.24 -12.49 -13.43
CA TYR A 167 17.59 -11.47 -14.25
C TYR A 167 16.39 -12.00 -15.04
N VAL A 168 16.52 -13.20 -15.62
CA VAL A 168 15.40 -13.84 -16.34
C VAL A 168 14.21 -14.06 -15.41
N LEU A 169 14.44 -14.55 -14.19
CA LEU A 169 13.39 -14.77 -13.19
C LEU A 169 12.74 -13.45 -12.76
N LEU A 170 13.53 -12.39 -12.53
CA LEU A 170 12.99 -11.06 -12.21
C LEU A 170 12.07 -10.54 -13.32
N ILE A 171 12.48 -10.67 -14.58
CA ILE A 171 11.67 -10.24 -15.73
C ILE A 171 10.38 -11.07 -15.82
N VAL A 172 10.47 -12.39 -15.76
CA VAL A 172 9.30 -13.28 -15.86
C VAL A 172 8.30 -13.00 -14.74
N LEU A 173 8.75 -12.87 -13.50
CA LEU A 173 7.89 -12.54 -12.36
C LEU A 173 7.28 -11.14 -12.49
N GLY A 174 8.04 -10.17 -12.98
CA GLY A 174 7.54 -8.83 -13.29
C GLY A 174 6.44 -8.83 -14.37
N LEU A 175 6.59 -9.65 -15.41
CA LEU A 175 5.56 -9.81 -16.44
C LEU A 175 4.27 -10.41 -15.87
N PHE A 176 4.37 -11.41 -14.98
CA PHE A 176 3.20 -11.93 -14.28
C PHE A 176 2.53 -10.86 -13.42
N LEU A 177 3.31 -10.05 -12.70
CA LEU A 177 2.77 -8.95 -11.90
C LEU A 177 2.00 -7.94 -12.77
N VAL A 178 2.55 -7.56 -13.92
CA VAL A 178 1.88 -6.66 -14.88
C VAL A 178 0.61 -7.30 -15.45
N GLY A 179 0.65 -8.59 -15.83
CA GLY A 179 -0.54 -9.30 -16.32
C GLY A 179 -1.64 -9.44 -15.25
N GLY A 180 -1.26 -9.63 -13.98
CA GLY A 180 -2.18 -9.59 -12.85
C GLY A 180 -2.85 -8.23 -12.68
N ALA A 181 -2.06 -7.15 -12.72
CA ALA A 181 -2.57 -5.78 -12.69
C ALA A 181 -3.52 -5.51 -13.86
N GLU A 182 -3.18 -5.97 -15.06
CA GLU A 182 -4.03 -5.79 -16.25
C GLU A 182 -5.39 -6.45 -16.09
N ALA A 183 -5.42 -7.68 -15.59
CA ALA A 183 -6.66 -8.40 -15.31
C ALA A 183 -7.53 -7.70 -14.26
N VAL A 184 -6.91 -7.14 -13.20
CA VAL A 184 -7.61 -6.39 -12.15
C VAL A 184 -8.18 -5.08 -12.70
N VAL A 185 -7.39 -4.29 -13.44
CA VAL A 185 -7.86 -3.02 -14.02
C VAL A 185 -8.96 -3.28 -15.04
N PHE A 186 -8.81 -4.30 -15.88
CA PHE A 186 -9.83 -4.71 -16.85
C PHE A 186 -11.14 -5.10 -16.16
N GLY A 187 -11.10 -6.04 -15.21
CA GLY A 187 -12.30 -6.47 -14.51
C GLY A 187 -12.93 -5.36 -13.68
N GLY A 188 -12.11 -4.57 -12.99
CA GLY A 188 -12.56 -3.48 -12.13
C GLY A 188 -13.30 -2.38 -12.89
N LYS A 189 -12.73 -1.92 -14.01
CA LYS A 189 -13.34 -0.91 -14.87
C LYS A 189 -14.69 -1.37 -15.42
N ASN A 190 -14.76 -2.60 -15.95
CA ASN A 190 -16.00 -3.09 -16.55
C ASN A 190 -17.11 -3.33 -15.50
N ILE A 191 -16.75 -3.80 -14.30
CA ILE A 191 -17.72 -3.92 -13.19
C ILE A 191 -18.21 -2.53 -12.75
N ALA A 192 -17.31 -1.55 -12.59
CA ALA A 192 -17.70 -0.19 -12.22
C ALA A 192 -18.73 0.39 -13.21
N GLN A 193 -18.44 0.27 -14.51
CA GLN A 193 -19.33 0.70 -15.59
C GLN A 193 -20.68 -0.02 -15.57
N ALA A 194 -20.69 -1.35 -15.40
CA ALA A 194 -21.91 -2.14 -15.39
C ALA A 194 -22.81 -1.87 -14.17
N LEU A 195 -22.22 -1.52 -13.03
CA LEU A 195 -22.94 -1.17 -11.81
C LEU A 195 -23.29 0.33 -11.73
N GLY A 196 -22.82 1.14 -12.67
CA GLY A 196 -23.03 2.60 -12.66
C GLY A 196 -22.35 3.31 -11.49
N ILE A 197 -21.30 2.70 -10.92
CA ILE A 197 -20.52 3.29 -9.82
C ILE A 197 -19.19 3.83 -10.36
N SER A 198 -18.55 4.71 -9.60
CA SER A 198 -17.26 5.26 -10.03
C SER A 198 -16.14 4.22 -9.98
N ASP A 199 -15.20 4.32 -10.91
CA ASP A 199 -13.95 3.54 -10.93
C ASP A 199 -13.19 3.64 -9.59
N PHE A 200 -13.33 4.78 -8.89
CA PHE A 200 -12.77 5.01 -7.56
C PHE A 200 -13.34 4.05 -6.51
N VAL A 201 -14.64 3.78 -6.50
CA VAL A 201 -15.28 2.88 -5.52
C VAL A 201 -14.69 1.48 -5.63
N ILE A 202 -14.56 0.94 -6.86
CA ILE A 202 -13.94 -0.36 -7.09
C ILE A 202 -12.46 -0.35 -6.71
N GLY A 203 -11.73 0.71 -7.10
CA GLY A 203 -10.34 0.92 -6.74
C GLY A 203 -10.12 0.88 -5.22
N ALA A 204 -10.93 1.64 -4.48
CA ALA A 204 -10.76 1.85 -3.05
C ALA A 204 -11.30 0.71 -2.17
N THR A 205 -12.00 -0.25 -2.77
CA THR A 205 -12.55 -1.42 -2.08
C THR A 205 -11.87 -2.70 -2.55
N VAL A 206 -12.40 -3.32 -3.61
CA VAL A 206 -11.99 -4.65 -4.07
C VAL A 206 -10.52 -4.67 -4.49
N VAL A 207 -10.08 -3.67 -5.26
CA VAL A 207 -8.70 -3.60 -5.75
C VAL A 207 -7.74 -3.36 -4.58
N ALA A 208 -7.99 -2.34 -3.76
CA ALA A 208 -7.19 -2.01 -2.58
C ALA A 208 -7.06 -3.17 -1.58
N ILE A 209 -8.15 -3.88 -1.28
CA ILE A 209 -8.10 -5.06 -0.39
C ILE A 209 -7.24 -6.15 -1.02
N GLY A 210 -7.41 -6.39 -2.33
CA GLY A 210 -6.71 -7.42 -3.06
C GLY A 210 -5.21 -7.20 -3.15
N THR A 211 -4.79 -5.98 -3.47
CA THR A 211 -3.37 -5.58 -3.55
C THR A 211 -2.70 -5.60 -2.19
N SER A 212 -3.42 -5.28 -1.11
CA SER A 212 -2.90 -5.29 0.27
C SER A 212 -3.06 -6.63 1.02
N LEU A 213 -3.35 -7.72 0.32
CA LEU A 213 -3.34 -9.08 0.90
C LEU A 213 -1.96 -9.52 1.44
N PRO A 214 -0.81 -9.18 0.83
CA PRO A 214 0.51 -9.48 1.39
C PRO A 214 0.70 -8.85 2.77
N GLU A 215 0.33 -7.57 2.92
CA GLU A 215 0.32 -6.81 4.17
C GLU A 215 -0.60 -7.48 5.20
N MET A 216 -1.80 -7.86 4.78
CA MET A 216 -2.78 -8.51 5.65
C MET A 216 -2.23 -9.84 6.17
N THR A 217 -1.68 -10.66 5.29
CA THR A 217 -1.09 -11.96 5.64
C THR A 217 0.05 -11.78 6.64
N ASN A 218 0.96 -10.84 6.38
CA ASN A 218 2.08 -10.55 7.27
C ASN A 218 1.63 -10.05 8.64
N ALA A 219 0.63 -9.16 8.68
CA ALA A 219 0.12 -8.60 9.93
C ALA A 219 -0.63 -9.63 10.78
N LEU A 220 -1.52 -10.43 10.16
CA LEU A 220 -2.28 -11.47 10.86
C LEU A 220 -1.38 -12.60 11.34
N TYR A 221 -0.46 -13.07 10.49
CA TYR A 221 0.48 -14.12 10.86
C TYR A 221 1.42 -13.67 11.99
N GLY A 222 1.88 -12.41 11.96
CA GLY A 222 2.66 -11.81 13.03
C GLY A 222 1.90 -11.73 14.36
N ALA A 223 0.60 -11.42 14.32
CA ALA A 223 -0.26 -11.39 15.51
C ALA A 223 -0.47 -12.80 16.11
N ILE A 224 -0.64 -13.82 15.26
CA ILE A 224 -0.83 -15.22 15.66
C ILE A 224 0.44 -15.82 16.27
N ARG A 225 1.62 -15.58 15.67
CA ARG A 225 2.91 -16.21 16.04
C ARG A 225 3.69 -15.48 17.14
N GLU A 226 3.07 -14.53 17.84
CA GLU A 226 3.68 -13.69 18.89
C GLU A 226 4.88 -12.82 18.47
N ARG A 227 5.13 -12.63 17.17
CA ARG A 227 6.20 -11.75 16.64
C ARG A 227 5.73 -10.29 16.52
N GLY A 228 5.04 -9.81 17.56
CA GLY A 228 4.14 -8.65 17.51
C GLY A 228 4.74 -7.29 17.17
N SER A 229 6.06 -7.14 17.05
CA SER A 229 6.73 -5.87 16.73
C SER A 229 6.88 -5.59 15.23
N ILE A 230 6.73 -6.60 14.36
CA ILE A 230 7.02 -6.47 12.92
C ILE A 230 5.82 -5.92 12.13
N SER A 231 4.58 -6.00 12.64
CA SER A 231 3.39 -5.70 11.83
C SER A 231 3.02 -4.22 11.71
N VAL A 232 3.04 -3.43 12.80
CA VAL A 232 2.54 -2.04 12.78
C VAL A 232 3.46 -1.10 12.00
N GLY A 233 4.78 -1.25 12.18
CA GLY A 233 5.77 -0.43 11.48
C GLY A 233 5.73 -0.63 9.97
N ASN A 234 5.57 -1.89 9.52
CA ASN A 234 5.45 -2.23 8.10
C ASN A 234 4.18 -1.62 7.49
N ILE A 235 3.04 -1.70 8.18
CA ILE A 235 1.80 -1.08 7.73
C ILE A 235 1.93 0.44 7.59
N ILE A 236 2.56 1.12 8.57
CA ILE A 236 2.81 2.57 8.48
C ILE A 236 3.75 2.88 7.30
N GLY A 237 4.80 2.08 7.10
CA GLY A 237 5.72 2.21 5.97
C GLY A 237 5.03 2.07 4.62
N ALA A 238 4.23 1.01 4.44
CA ALA A 238 3.42 0.79 3.24
C ALA A 238 2.46 1.96 2.99
N ASN A 239 1.85 2.52 4.04
CA ASN A 239 0.95 3.68 3.89
C ASN A 239 1.69 4.96 3.45
N ILE A 240 2.91 5.19 3.94
CA ILE A 240 3.77 6.28 3.45
C ILE A 240 4.11 6.06 1.98
N MET A 241 4.42 4.83 1.58
CA MET A 241 4.69 4.49 0.18
C MET A 241 3.44 4.65 -0.70
N ASN A 242 2.26 4.27 -0.23
CA ASN A 242 1.01 4.47 -0.96
C ASN A 242 0.73 5.96 -1.19
N ALA A 243 0.95 6.79 -0.17
CA ALA A 243 0.73 8.23 -0.26
C ALA A 243 1.76 8.93 -1.18
N LEU A 244 3.04 8.56 -1.10
CA LEU A 244 4.12 9.29 -1.77
C LEU A 244 4.61 8.62 -3.07
N VAL A 245 4.74 7.30 -3.09
CA VAL A 245 5.30 6.54 -4.21
C VAL A 245 4.22 6.09 -5.18
N VAL A 246 3.18 5.41 -4.69
CA VAL A 246 2.11 4.88 -5.56
C VAL A 246 1.37 6.01 -6.25
N LEU A 247 0.87 6.99 -5.48
CA LEU A 247 0.25 8.18 -6.05
C LEU A 247 1.24 9.07 -6.80
N GLY A 248 2.50 9.15 -6.35
CA GLY A 248 3.55 9.89 -7.05
C GLY A 248 3.78 9.38 -8.47
N ILE A 249 4.03 8.08 -8.62
CA ILE A 249 4.20 7.40 -9.92
C ILE A 249 2.95 7.55 -10.77
N ALA A 250 1.77 7.26 -10.21
CA ALA A 250 0.52 7.33 -10.94
C ALA A 250 0.24 8.75 -11.48
N SER A 251 0.52 9.80 -10.69
CA SER A 251 0.31 11.20 -11.08
C SER A 251 1.32 11.69 -12.12
N VAL A 252 2.57 11.18 -12.08
CA VAL A 252 3.59 11.46 -13.11
C VAL A 252 3.19 10.88 -14.47
N ILE A 253 2.63 9.66 -14.48
CA ILE A 253 2.15 9.01 -15.70
C ILE A 253 1.01 9.86 -16.30
N ARG A 254 -0.03 10.14 -15.50
CA ARG A 254 -1.20 10.92 -15.91
C ARG A 254 -1.78 11.72 -14.74
N PRO A 255 -2.12 13.01 -14.93
CA PRO A 255 -2.78 13.80 -13.88
C PRO A 255 -4.08 13.16 -13.39
N ILE A 256 -4.31 13.16 -12.07
CA ILE A 256 -5.41 12.46 -11.40
C ILE A 256 -6.39 13.48 -10.81
N GLN A 257 -7.69 13.32 -11.04
CA GLN A 257 -8.72 14.14 -10.38
C GLN A 257 -9.02 13.58 -8.98
N THR A 258 -9.06 14.42 -7.96
CA THR A 258 -9.13 13.98 -6.56
C THR A 258 -10.51 14.09 -5.92
N GLY A 259 -11.51 14.65 -6.60
CA GLY A 259 -12.84 14.92 -6.01
C GLY A 259 -13.50 13.70 -5.33
N ALA A 260 -13.41 12.51 -5.92
CA ALA A 260 -14.00 11.29 -5.36
C ALA A 260 -13.31 10.76 -4.08
N SER A 261 -12.17 11.35 -3.68
CA SER A 261 -11.34 10.82 -2.59
C SER A 261 -11.59 11.44 -1.21
N VAL A 262 -12.34 12.55 -1.14
CA VAL A 262 -12.50 13.37 0.08
C VAL A 262 -12.97 12.53 1.27
N LEU A 263 -14.06 11.78 1.12
CA LEU A 263 -14.56 10.86 2.14
C LEU A 263 -13.48 9.89 2.65
N THR A 264 -12.74 9.25 1.74
CA THR A 264 -11.71 8.26 2.10
C THR A 264 -10.58 8.93 2.89
N ILE A 265 -10.13 10.11 2.46
CA ILE A 265 -9.09 10.90 3.15
C ILE A 265 -9.55 11.29 4.56
N LEU A 266 -10.78 11.77 4.72
CA LEU A 266 -11.33 12.14 6.02
C LEU A 266 -11.37 10.95 6.98
N LEU A 267 -11.84 9.79 6.49
CA LEU A 267 -11.90 8.57 7.31
C LEU A 267 -10.50 8.05 7.66
N VAL A 268 -9.51 8.17 6.77
CA VAL A 268 -8.10 7.91 7.10
C VAL A 268 -7.64 8.83 8.22
N LEU A 269 -7.88 10.13 8.14
CA LEU A 269 -7.51 11.09 9.20
C LEU A 269 -8.19 10.75 10.53
N PHE A 270 -9.48 10.39 10.51
CA PHE A 270 -10.19 9.93 11.70
C PHE A 270 -9.58 8.65 12.28
N ALA A 271 -9.16 7.69 11.46
CA ALA A 271 -8.48 6.48 11.91
C ALA A 271 -7.10 6.80 12.52
N MET A 272 -6.38 7.77 11.97
CA MET A 272 -5.03 8.13 12.44
C MET A 272 -5.01 8.74 13.84
N ILE A 273 -6.05 9.49 14.24
CA ILE A 273 -6.10 10.12 15.58
C ILE A 273 -5.94 9.09 16.71
N PRO A 274 -6.82 8.08 16.87
CA PRO A 274 -6.67 7.07 17.89
C PRO A 274 -5.44 6.18 17.68
N MET A 275 -5.00 5.96 16.43
CA MET A 275 -3.76 5.26 16.13
C MET A 275 -2.55 5.95 16.78
N ILE A 276 -2.36 7.24 16.50
CA ILE A 276 -1.24 8.04 16.99
C ILE A 276 -1.31 8.16 18.52
N VAL A 277 -2.49 8.38 19.08
CA VAL A 277 -2.69 8.47 20.54
C VAL A 277 -2.34 7.14 21.22
N SER A 278 -2.77 6.01 20.66
CA SER A 278 -2.45 4.68 21.19
C SER A 278 -0.95 4.41 21.12
N LEU A 279 -0.33 4.62 19.96
CA LEU A 279 1.11 4.45 19.78
C LEU A 279 1.93 5.29 20.76
N LYS A 280 1.51 6.53 21.04
CA LYS A 280 2.18 7.41 21.99
C LYS A 280 2.03 6.95 23.44
N ARG A 281 0.83 6.53 23.85
CA ARG A 281 0.50 6.24 25.25
C ARG A 281 0.87 4.81 25.67
N THR A 282 0.59 3.83 24.83
CA THR A 282 0.72 2.41 25.16
C THR A 282 1.87 1.72 24.41
N GLY A 283 2.47 2.41 23.42
CA GLY A 283 3.47 1.80 22.55
C GLY A 283 2.89 0.70 21.68
N GLY A 284 1.62 0.79 21.30
CA GLY A 284 0.96 -0.29 20.57
C GLY A 284 -0.48 0.04 20.16
N ILE A 285 -1.19 -0.97 19.68
CA ILE A 285 -2.61 -0.90 19.30
C ILE A 285 -3.33 -2.01 20.05
N ASP A 286 -4.24 -1.61 20.95
CA ASP A 286 -5.05 -2.54 21.73
C ASP A 286 -6.34 -2.96 20.98
N ARG A 287 -7.08 -3.89 21.58
CA ARG A 287 -8.33 -4.41 21.02
C ARG A 287 -9.44 -3.34 20.92
N ARG A 288 -9.43 -2.30 21.75
CA ARG A 288 -10.47 -1.26 21.72
C ARG A 288 -10.27 -0.36 20.50
N VAL A 289 -9.03 0.05 20.26
CA VAL A 289 -8.65 0.77 19.04
C VAL A 289 -8.88 -0.11 17.81
N GLY A 290 -8.57 -1.40 17.90
CA GLY A 290 -8.88 -2.40 16.86
C GLY A 290 -10.36 -2.50 16.51
N ALA A 291 -11.23 -2.60 17.52
CA ALA A 291 -12.68 -2.63 17.31
C ALA A 291 -13.18 -1.33 16.67
N TYR A 292 -12.67 -0.18 17.10
CA TYR A 292 -12.99 1.12 16.48
C TYR A 292 -12.61 1.15 14.99
N PHE A 293 -11.42 0.66 14.64
CA PHE A 293 -10.97 0.54 13.26
C PHE A 293 -11.89 -0.33 12.40
N LEU A 294 -12.33 -1.48 12.90
CA LEU A 294 -13.25 -2.35 12.17
C LEU A 294 -14.63 -1.72 11.98
N VAL A 295 -15.15 -1.02 13.00
CA VAL A 295 -16.41 -0.25 12.88
C VAL A 295 -16.26 0.85 11.83
N LEU A 296 -15.14 1.59 11.86
CA LEU A 296 -14.88 2.65 10.89
C LEU A 296 -14.77 2.09 9.46
N TYR A 297 -14.18 0.90 9.30
CA TYR A 297 -14.12 0.22 8.01
C TYR A 297 -15.50 -0.25 7.52
N ALA A 298 -16.34 -0.77 8.41
CA ALA A 298 -17.71 -1.13 8.07
C ALA A 298 -18.53 0.10 7.64
N VAL A 299 -18.39 1.23 8.37
CA VAL A 299 -19.02 2.51 8.01
C VAL A 299 -18.53 2.99 6.64
N TYR A 300 -17.23 2.90 6.38
CA TYR A 300 -16.65 3.26 5.09
C TYR A 300 -17.28 2.48 3.93
N LEU A 301 -17.41 1.15 4.05
CA LEU A 301 -18.03 0.33 3.02
C LEU A 301 -19.49 0.73 2.79
N VAL A 302 -20.25 1.00 3.85
CA VAL A 302 -21.64 1.47 3.69
C VAL A 302 -21.68 2.82 2.97
N LEU A 303 -20.87 3.79 3.39
CA LEU A 303 -20.88 5.13 2.83
C LEU A 303 -20.43 5.16 1.37
N ILE A 304 -19.35 4.46 1.03
CA ILE A 304 -18.77 4.48 -0.32
C ILE A 304 -19.70 3.82 -1.35
N PHE A 305 -20.48 2.81 -0.97
CA PHE A 305 -21.48 2.18 -1.85
C PHE A 305 -22.84 2.88 -1.84
N SER A 306 -23.15 3.69 -0.82
CA SER A 306 -24.39 4.47 -0.76
C SER A 306 -24.41 5.69 -1.70
N GLY A 307 -23.31 5.96 -2.40
CA GLY A 307 -23.21 7.08 -3.34
C GLY A 307 -23.22 8.45 -2.67
N VAL A 308 -22.86 8.51 -1.38
CA VAL A 308 -22.74 9.76 -0.65
C VAL A 308 -21.54 10.53 -1.21
N GLU A 309 -21.83 11.48 -2.09
CA GLU A 309 -20.90 12.52 -2.54
C GLU A 309 -20.66 13.50 -1.37
N LEU A 310 -19.68 13.20 -0.52
CA LEU A 310 -19.18 14.10 0.53
C LEU A 310 -17.76 14.58 0.21
#